data_AF-A0A7J7JQ20-F1
#
_entry.id   AF-A0A7J7JQ20-F1
#
_cell.length_a   1.000
_cell.length_b   1.000
_cell.length_c   1.000
_cell.angle_alpha   90.00
_cell.angle_beta   90.00
_cell.angle_gamma   90.00
#
_symmetry.space_group_name_H-M   'P 1'
#
loop_
_entity.id
_entity.type
_entity.pdbx_description
1 polymer ?
#
loop_
_entity_poly.entity_id
_entity_poly.type
_entity_poly.pdbx_seq_one_letter_code
_entity_poly.pdbx_strand_id
1 'polypeptide(L)'
;MDQHEEVPRKLLEDSDKDLESEGENDSSKKLNYFSRAQVSKRKTKELPIVSAGILSYITTHWATQFMYDTYRRGFSKENLFDTHWTDSSEYNCQRFEGFWRDEISTYGKSKASVARAVFKMVRGKAMLATILYSFVTLVAVLGPAVSLKILTDSLSLPEGERPGKLYLLGMAAMLVVCQLVIAIIETSTKPVMMIREGCRVRAGVLSFVFKQIINKPIAGSRSVGEVINLCANDGDRLLYLCRDSVAVTGMVGCICGVVYSMFLLGPWGLLGLCCILPILSYTDSDGKTDIPSPM
;
A
#
# COMPACT_ATOMS: atom_id res chain seq x y z
N MET A 1 -57.89 -9.45 43.49
CA MET A 1 -57.75 -9.66 42.04
C MET A 1 -56.45 -8.99 41.66
N ASP A 2 -55.34 -9.67 41.95
CA ASP A 2 -53.99 -9.22 41.59
C ASP A 2 -53.63 -9.87 40.25
N GLN A 3 -53.38 -9.05 39.24
CA GLN A 3 -52.70 -9.48 38.02
C GLN A 3 -51.44 -8.63 37.88
N HIS A 4 -50.30 -9.24 38.21
CA HIS A 4 -48.98 -8.77 37.84
C HIS A 4 -48.79 -9.02 36.34
N GLU A 5 -48.68 -7.96 35.56
CA GLU A 5 -48.32 -8.01 34.14
C GLU A 5 -46.80 -7.97 34.02
N GLU A 6 -46.18 -9.14 33.81
CA GLU A 6 -44.73 -9.30 33.63
C GLU A 6 -44.35 -8.87 32.19
N VAL A 7 -43.71 -7.71 32.06
CA VAL A 7 -43.17 -7.23 30.77
C VAL A 7 -42.05 -8.19 30.30
N PRO A 8 -42.08 -8.70 29.05
CA PRO A 8 -41.09 -9.68 28.60
C PRO A 8 -39.68 -9.07 28.54
N ARG A 9 -38.76 -9.60 29.35
CA ARG A 9 -37.35 -9.18 29.48
C ARG A 9 -36.58 -9.07 28.15
N LYS A 10 -37.00 -9.80 27.10
CA LYS A 10 -36.42 -9.72 25.74
C LYS A 10 -36.67 -8.39 25.03
N LEU A 11 -37.80 -7.72 25.27
CA LEU A 11 -38.12 -6.45 24.60
C LEU A 11 -37.31 -5.28 25.16
N LEU A 12 -36.93 -5.35 26.44
CA LEU A 12 -36.04 -4.37 27.08
C LEU A 12 -34.58 -4.55 26.60
N GLU A 13 -34.11 -5.80 26.48
CA GLU A 13 -32.74 -6.08 25.99
C GLU A 13 -32.54 -5.71 24.51
N ASP A 14 -33.55 -5.83 23.66
CA ASP A 14 -33.45 -5.43 22.26
C ASP A 14 -33.56 -3.90 22.10
N SER A 15 -34.39 -3.23 22.91
CA SER A 15 -34.47 -1.77 22.93
C SER A 15 -33.17 -1.11 23.42
N ASP A 16 -32.53 -1.69 24.44
CA ASP A 16 -31.25 -1.20 24.97
C ASP A 16 -30.10 -1.41 23.99
N LYS A 17 -30.09 -2.51 23.21
CA LYS A 17 -29.10 -2.73 22.15
C LYS A 17 -29.26 -1.77 20.98
N ASP A 18 -30.50 -1.47 20.60
CA ASP A 18 -30.77 -0.51 19.53
C ASP A 18 -30.36 0.91 19.95
N LEU A 19 -30.64 1.30 21.21
CA LEU A 19 -30.21 2.57 21.80
C LEU A 19 -28.68 2.67 21.97
N GLU A 20 -27.99 1.60 22.37
CA GLU A 20 -26.53 1.56 22.44
C GLU A 20 -25.91 1.63 21.03
N SER A 21 -26.51 0.98 20.02
CA SER A 21 -26.02 1.01 18.64
C SER A 21 -26.22 2.37 17.97
N GLU A 22 -27.34 3.05 18.23
CA GLU A 22 -27.59 4.42 17.76
C GLU A 22 -26.70 5.43 18.49
N GLY A 23 -26.49 5.24 19.79
CA GLY A 23 -25.58 6.05 20.61
C GLY A 23 -24.11 5.93 20.18
N GLU A 24 -23.63 4.73 19.86
CA GLU A 24 -22.25 4.50 19.39
C GLU A 24 -22.04 5.04 17.96
N ASN A 25 -23.07 4.99 17.11
CA ASN A 25 -23.02 5.51 15.74
C ASN A 25 -23.12 7.05 15.70
N ASP A 26 -23.95 7.67 16.54
CA ASP A 26 -24.03 9.15 16.68
C ASP A 26 -22.77 9.71 17.37
N SER A 27 -22.24 9.03 18.38
CA SER A 27 -20.97 9.40 19.01
C SER A 27 -19.80 9.28 18.05
N SER A 28 -19.76 8.23 17.21
CA SER A 28 -18.75 8.08 16.16
C SER A 28 -18.88 9.14 15.06
N LYS A 29 -20.10 9.50 14.66
CA LYS A 29 -20.35 10.60 13.70
C LYS A 29 -19.97 11.96 14.28
N LYS A 30 -20.32 12.24 15.53
CA LYS A 30 -19.93 13.47 16.24
C LYS A 30 -18.42 13.53 16.42
N LEU A 31 -17.74 12.45 16.79
CA LEU A 31 -16.28 12.42 16.92
C LEU A 31 -15.58 12.63 15.56
N ASN A 32 -16.11 12.06 14.48
CA ASN A 32 -15.65 12.32 13.11
C ASN A 32 -15.88 13.76 12.67
N TYR A 33 -16.97 14.39 13.13
CA TYR A 33 -17.25 15.80 12.84
C TYR A 33 -16.34 16.73 13.66
N PHE A 34 -16.12 16.42 14.94
CA PHE A 34 -15.26 17.19 15.84
C PHE A 34 -13.78 17.08 15.47
N SER A 35 -13.28 15.90 15.09
CA SER A 35 -11.91 15.73 14.61
C SER A 35 -11.68 16.52 13.32
N ARG A 36 -12.65 16.48 12.39
CA ARG A 36 -12.61 17.26 11.13
C ARG A 36 -12.68 18.77 11.39
N ALA A 37 -13.46 19.21 12.37
CA ALA A 37 -13.60 20.62 12.76
C ALA A 37 -12.39 21.16 13.55
N GLN A 38 -11.73 20.32 14.36
CA GLN A 38 -10.53 20.72 15.12
C GLN A 38 -9.28 20.79 14.24
N VAL A 39 -9.15 19.90 13.25
CA VAL A 39 -8.04 19.97 12.27
C VAL A 39 -8.18 21.17 11.32
N SER A 40 -9.41 21.58 10.99
CA SER A 40 -9.70 22.67 10.05
C SER A 40 -9.34 24.09 10.52
N LYS A 41 -9.04 24.32 11.81
CA LYS A 41 -8.86 25.68 12.37
C LYS A 41 -7.41 26.18 12.45
N ARG A 42 -6.40 25.38 12.11
CA ARG A 42 -5.01 25.86 11.95
C ARG A 42 -4.75 26.18 10.47
N LYS A 43 -4.09 27.32 10.18
CA LYS A 43 -3.44 27.52 8.87
C LYS A 43 -2.27 26.52 8.80
N THR A 44 -2.55 25.31 8.35
CA THR A 44 -1.56 24.24 8.26
C THR A 44 -0.73 24.36 6.99
N LYS A 45 0.57 24.08 7.09
CA LYS A 45 1.44 23.98 5.92
C LYS A 45 1.19 22.62 5.27
N GLU A 46 0.18 22.54 4.40
CA GLU A 46 -0.24 21.27 3.81
C GLU A 46 0.84 20.61 2.96
N LEU A 47 0.87 19.27 2.97
CA LEU A 47 1.74 18.49 2.11
C LEU A 47 1.42 18.75 0.62
N PRO A 48 2.42 19.07 -0.24
CA PRO A 48 2.19 19.38 -1.65
C PRO A 48 1.55 18.24 -2.46
N ILE A 49 1.69 16.98 -2.02
CA ILE A 49 1.04 15.83 -2.65
C ILE A 49 -0.50 15.90 -2.61
N VAL A 50 -1.08 16.64 -1.65
CA VAL A 50 -2.54 16.76 -1.48
C VAL A 50 -3.15 17.63 -2.58
N SER A 51 -2.46 18.69 -2.98
CA SER A 51 -2.89 19.63 -4.02
C SER A 51 -2.23 19.37 -5.38
N ALA A 52 -1.45 18.30 -5.52
CA ALA A 52 -0.75 17.96 -6.75
C ALA A 52 -1.73 17.56 -7.86
N GLY A 53 -1.60 18.20 -9.04
CA GLY A 53 -2.25 17.73 -10.25
C GLY A 53 -1.71 16.37 -10.72
N ILE A 54 -2.44 15.68 -11.61
CA ILE A 54 -2.15 14.30 -12.02
C ILE A 54 -0.71 14.11 -12.53
N LEU A 55 -0.21 15.00 -13.38
CA LEU A 55 1.16 14.90 -13.91
C LEU A 55 2.21 15.09 -12.81
N SER A 56 2.00 16.09 -11.94
CA SER A 56 2.88 16.33 -10.80
C SER A 56 2.87 15.14 -9.83
N TYR A 57 1.71 14.52 -9.64
CA TYR A 57 1.54 13.32 -8.84
C TYR A 57 2.32 12.14 -9.40
N ILE A 58 2.13 11.82 -10.69
CA ILE A 58 2.73 10.66 -11.35
C ILE A 58 4.26 10.77 -11.40
N THR A 59 4.76 11.97 -11.72
CA THR A 59 6.20 12.26 -11.84
C THR A 59 6.87 12.60 -10.52
N THR A 60 6.12 12.66 -9.41
CA THR A 60 6.60 13.10 -8.09
C THR A 60 7.19 14.53 -8.09
N HIS A 61 6.79 15.37 -9.04
CA HIS A 61 7.27 16.75 -9.15
C HIS A 61 6.90 17.61 -7.94
N TRP A 62 5.80 17.28 -7.24
CA TRP A 62 5.37 17.95 -6.01
C TRP A 62 6.44 17.94 -4.91
N ALA A 63 7.40 17.01 -4.94
CA ALA A 63 8.48 16.94 -3.96
C ALA A 63 9.70 17.81 -4.35
N THR A 64 9.81 18.25 -5.61
CA THR A 64 11.04 18.86 -6.15
C THR A 64 11.46 20.12 -5.40
N GLN A 65 10.53 21.04 -5.14
CA GLN A 65 10.85 22.29 -4.42
C GLN A 65 11.31 22.01 -2.99
N PHE A 66 10.64 21.10 -2.28
CA PHE A 66 11.03 20.70 -0.93
C PHE A 66 12.42 20.07 -0.89
N MET A 67 12.73 19.18 -1.84
CA MET A 67 14.04 18.54 -1.94
C MET A 67 15.14 19.56 -2.25
N TYR A 68 14.88 20.51 -3.16
CA TYR A 68 15.81 21.57 -3.52
C TYR A 68 16.11 22.50 -2.33
N ASP A 69 15.07 22.94 -1.62
CA ASP A 69 15.22 23.79 -0.43
C ASP A 69 15.98 23.07 0.68
N THR A 70 15.67 21.80 0.92
CA THR A 70 16.38 20.97 1.91
C THR A 70 17.84 20.80 1.55
N TYR A 71 18.16 20.62 0.25
CA TYR A 71 19.53 20.55 -0.24
C TYR A 71 20.29 21.88 -0.06
N ARG A 72 19.65 23.02 -0.33
CA ARG A 72 20.28 24.35 -0.26
C ARG A 72 20.44 24.91 1.15
N ARG A 73 19.42 24.73 1.99
CA ARG A 73 19.29 25.40 3.30
C ARG A 73 19.45 24.45 4.48
N GLY A 74 19.57 23.15 4.22
CA GLY A 74 19.55 22.12 5.26
C GLY A 74 18.13 21.76 5.72
N PHE A 75 18.04 20.67 6.47
CA PHE A 75 16.80 20.17 7.03
C PHE A 75 16.48 20.88 8.36
N SER A 76 15.34 21.57 8.42
CA SER A 76 14.80 22.19 9.66
C SER A 76 13.36 21.76 9.88
N LYS A 77 12.95 21.66 11.16
CA LYS A 77 11.56 21.36 11.53
C LYS A 77 10.58 22.41 11.03
N GLU A 78 11.01 23.66 10.89
CA GLU A 78 10.18 24.76 10.37
C GLU A 78 9.83 24.59 8.89
N ASN A 79 10.65 23.81 8.17
CA ASN A 79 10.44 23.53 6.76
C ASN A 79 9.54 22.31 6.52
N LEU A 80 9.17 21.56 7.57
CA LEU A 80 8.28 20.42 7.46
C LEU A 80 6.83 20.82 7.20
N PHE A 81 6.13 19.94 6.51
CA PHE A 81 4.69 20.05 6.27
C PHE A 81 3.92 19.38 7.41
N ASP A 82 2.72 19.88 7.67
CA ASP A 82 1.79 19.27 8.59
C ASP A 82 1.23 17.97 8.00
N THR A 83 1.14 16.93 8.82
CA THR A 83 0.57 15.66 8.42
C THR A 83 -0.89 15.84 8.01
N HIS A 84 -1.22 15.43 6.77
CA HIS A 84 -2.60 15.43 6.30
C HIS A 84 -3.47 14.52 7.19
N TRP A 85 -4.73 14.90 7.45
CA TRP A 85 -5.60 14.19 8.40
C TRP A 85 -5.76 12.69 8.09
N THR A 86 -5.79 12.29 6.81
CA THR A 86 -5.86 10.87 6.42
C THR A 86 -4.61 10.07 6.79
N ASP A 87 -3.50 10.76 6.98
CA ASP A 87 -2.19 10.19 7.31
C ASP A 87 -1.90 10.32 8.81
N SER A 88 -2.79 10.96 9.57
CA SER A 88 -2.68 11.10 11.02
C SER A 88 -2.83 9.76 11.74
N SER A 89 -2.16 9.62 12.87
CA SER A 89 -2.26 8.45 13.74
C SER A 89 -3.65 8.30 14.34
N GLU A 90 -4.29 9.40 14.74
CA GLU A 90 -5.62 9.40 15.34
C GLU A 90 -6.67 8.80 14.41
N TYR A 91 -6.74 9.29 13.17
CA TYR A 91 -7.67 8.78 12.17
C TYR A 91 -7.42 7.30 11.85
N ASN A 92 -6.17 6.91 11.64
CA ASN A 92 -5.84 5.53 11.30
C ASN A 92 -6.03 4.57 12.49
N CYS A 93 -5.87 5.04 13.73
CA CYS A 93 -6.17 4.28 14.94
C CYS A 93 -7.66 3.98 15.03
N GLN A 94 -8.52 5.00 14.90
CA GLN A 94 -9.99 4.82 14.91
C GLN A 94 -10.45 3.88 13.79
N ARG A 95 -9.85 4.02 12.60
CA ARG A 95 -10.13 3.13 11.46
C ARG A 95 -9.75 1.67 11.77
N PHE A 96 -8.59 1.44 12.39
CA PHE A 96 -8.17 0.10 12.79
C PHE A 96 -9.05 -0.46 13.92
N GLU A 97 -9.49 0.36 14.87
CA GLU A 97 -10.43 -0.03 15.92
C GLU A 97 -11.74 -0.59 15.36
N GLY A 98 -12.25 -0.02 14.27
CA GLY A 98 -13.39 -0.57 13.53
C GLY A 98 -13.14 -2.01 13.08
N PHE A 99 -12.05 -2.24 12.34
CA PHE A 99 -11.69 -3.59 11.87
C PHE A 99 -11.39 -4.58 13.01
N TRP A 100 -10.83 -4.08 14.12
CA TRP A 100 -10.58 -4.89 15.30
C TRP A 100 -11.88 -5.30 16.02
N ARG A 101 -12.84 -4.38 16.12
CA ARG A 101 -14.19 -4.68 16.66
C ARG A 101 -14.89 -5.74 15.80
N ASP A 102 -14.83 -5.61 14.48
CA ASP A 102 -15.37 -6.59 13.53
C ASP A 102 -14.71 -7.96 13.65
N GLU A 103 -13.40 -8.00 13.90
CA GLU A 103 -12.66 -9.24 14.12
C GLU A 103 -13.09 -9.94 15.41
N ILE A 104 -13.25 -9.18 16.50
CA ILE A 104 -13.73 -9.72 17.79
C ILE A 104 -15.18 -10.19 17.66
N SER A 105 -16.05 -9.44 16.99
CA SER A 105 -17.46 -9.84 16.84
C SER A 105 -17.61 -11.12 16.02
N THR A 106 -16.77 -11.30 15.00
CA THR A 106 -16.83 -12.48 14.11
C THR A 106 -16.23 -13.74 14.75
N TYR A 107 -15.08 -13.63 15.42
CA TYR A 107 -14.31 -14.79 15.87
C TYR A 107 -14.27 -14.97 17.39
N GLY A 108 -14.75 -14.00 18.15
CA GLY A 108 -14.60 -13.95 19.60
C GLY A 108 -13.18 -13.58 20.05
N LYS A 109 -13.05 -13.15 21.31
CA LYS A 109 -11.76 -12.68 21.87
C LYS A 109 -10.65 -13.74 21.85
N SER A 110 -11.00 -15.03 21.99
CA SER A 110 -10.02 -16.12 22.07
C SER A 110 -9.40 -16.50 20.72
N LYS A 111 -10.12 -16.28 19.62
CA LYS A 111 -9.64 -16.59 18.26
C LYS A 111 -9.35 -15.35 17.43
N ALA A 112 -9.54 -14.14 17.95
CA ALA A 112 -9.28 -12.89 17.24
C ALA A 112 -7.79 -12.77 16.87
N SER A 113 -7.50 -12.29 15.66
CA SER A 113 -6.14 -12.13 15.17
C SER A 113 -5.90 -10.71 14.66
N VAL A 114 -4.87 -10.06 15.21
CA VAL A 114 -4.42 -8.73 14.77
C VAL A 114 -4.02 -8.77 13.29
N ALA A 115 -3.33 -9.82 12.85
CA ALA A 115 -2.93 -9.98 11.46
C ALA A 115 -4.13 -10.02 10.51
N ARG A 116 -5.23 -10.69 10.87
CA ARG A 116 -6.45 -10.70 10.07
C ARG A 116 -7.15 -9.34 10.05
N ALA A 117 -7.19 -8.63 11.17
CA ALA A 117 -7.73 -7.27 11.22
C ALA A 117 -6.92 -6.30 10.34
N VAL A 118 -5.58 -6.38 10.39
CA VAL A 118 -4.67 -5.64 9.51
C VAL A 118 -4.93 -6.00 8.04
N PHE A 119 -5.01 -7.30 7.72
CA PHE A 119 -5.31 -7.75 6.36
C PHE A 119 -6.65 -7.17 5.86
N LYS A 120 -7.71 -7.19 6.68
CA LYS A 120 -9.01 -6.57 6.34
C LYS A 120 -8.88 -5.07 6.05
N MET A 121 -8.03 -4.34 6.79
CA MET A 121 -7.80 -2.91 6.59
C MET A 121 -7.12 -2.60 5.23
N VAL A 122 -6.19 -3.45 4.80
CA VAL A 122 -5.40 -3.23 3.57
C VAL A 122 -5.99 -3.90 2.33
N ARG A 123 -6.75 -4.99 2.47
CA ARG A 123 -7.14 -5.88 1.36
C ARG A 123 -7.75 -5.14 0.17
N GLY A 124 -8.64 -4.18 0.40
CA GLY A 124 -9.38 -3.52 -0.68
C GLY A 124 -8.45 -2.70 -1.57
N LYS A 125 -7.58 -1.91 -0.95
CA LYS A 125 -6.58 -1.09 -1.67
C LYS A 125 -5.49 -1.95 -2.28
N ALA A 126 -5.01 -2.96 -1.54
CA ALA A 126 -3.99 -3.88 -2.04
C ALA A 126 -4.48 -4.67 -3.26
N MET A 127 -5.72 -5.19 -3.25
CA MET A 127 -6.29 -5.90 -4.40
C MET A 127 -6.42 -4.99 -5.62
N LEU A 128 -6.97 -3.77 -5.45
CA LEU A 128 -7.10 -2.82 -6.55
C LEU A 128 -5.73 -2.42 -7.11
N ALA A 129 -4.76 -2.12 -6.24
CA ALA A 129 -3.40 -1.78 -6.63
C ALA A 129 -2.74 -2.93 -7.39
N THR A 130 -2.84 -4.17 -6.90
CA THR A 130 -2.31 -5.36 -7.58
C THR A 130 -2.91 -5.52 -8.96
N ILE A 131 -4.23 -5.40 -9.13
CA ILE A 131 -4.87 -5.51 -10.45
C ILE A 131 -4.33 -4.44 -11.42
N LEU A 132 -4.31 -3.18 -11.00
CA LEU A 132 -3.87 -2.06 -11.84
C LEU A 132 -2.39 -2.18 -12.21
N TYR A 133 -1.53 -2.46 -11.24
CA TYR A 133 -0.09 -2.59 -11.49
C TYR A 133 0.27 -3.88 -12.21
N SER A 134 -0.49 -4.97 -12.07
CA SER A 134 -0.33 -6.16 -12.93
C SER A 134 -0.59 -5.84 -14.39
N PHE A 135 -1.59 -5.00 -14.70
CA PHE A 135 -1.82 -4.54 -16.06
C PHE A 135 -0.66 -3.67 -16.58
N VAL A 136 -0.17 -2.73 -15.77
CA VAL A 136 1.01 -1.93 -16.13
C VAL A 136 2.23 -2.81 -16.40
N THR A 137 2.52 -3.77 -15.51
CA THR A 137 3.61 -4.74 -15.67
C THR A 137 3.44 -5.60 -16.93
N LEU A 138 2.22 -6.02 -17.26
CA LEU A 138 1.94 -6.78 -18.49
C LEU A 138 2.31 -5.97 -19.75
N VAL A 139 1.90 -4.70 -19.80
CA VAL A 139 2.24 -3.79 -20.91
C VAL A 139 3.75 -3.51 -20.94
N ALA A 140 4.40 -3.41 -19.77
CA ALA A 140 5.85 -3.23 -19.66
C ALA A 140 6.63 -4.38 -20.31
N VAL A 141 6.15 -5.62 -20.13
CA VAL A 141 6.82 -6.83 -20.64
C VAL A 141 6.45 -7.09 -22.09
N LEU A 142 5.15 -7.11 -22.42
CA LEU A 142 4.68 -7.48 -23.76
C LEU A 142 4.80 -6.35 -24.78
N GLY A 143 4.62 -5.10 -24.34
CA GLY A 143 4.64 -3.92 -25.20
C GLY A 143 5.91 -3.81 -26.05
N PRO A 144 7.13 -3.81 -25.46
CA PRO A 144 8.36 -3.79 -26.23
C PRO A 144 8.54 -5.04 -27.09
N ALA A 145 8.25 -6.22 -26.54
CA ALA A 145 8.40 -7.49 -27.22
C ALA A 145 7.62 -7.55 -28.55
N VAL A 146 6.33 -7.18 -28.50
CA VAL A 146 5.45 -7.15 -29.68
C VAL A 146 5.83 -6.01 -30.61
N SER A 147 6.09 -4.82 -30.08
CA SER A 147 6.41 -3.64 -30.90
C SER A 147 7.72 -3.81 -31.66
N LEU A 148 8.75 -4.37 -31.01
CA LEU A 148 10.03 -4.66 -31.64
C LEU A 148 9.89 -5.72 -32.71
N LYS A 149 9.11 -6.78 -32.47
CA LYS A 149 8.85 -7.80 -33.49
C LYS A 149 8.20 -7.20 -34.73
N ILE A 150 7.13 -6.42 -34.56
CA ILE A 150 6.45 -5.76 -35.68
C ILE A 150 7.40 -4.82 -36.43
N LEU A 151 8.22 -4.05 -35.70
CA LEU A 151 9.17 -3.12 -36.30
C LEU A 151 10.25 -3.85 -37.09
N THR A 152 10.83 -4.92 -36.54
CA THR A 152 11.85 -5.73 -37.21
C THR A 152 11.28 -6.43 -38.43
N ASP A 153 10.11 -7.07 -38.32
CA ASP A 153 9.43 -7.73 -39.44
C ASP A 153 9.14 -6.74 -40.57
N SER A 154 8.73 -5.51 -40.22
CA SER A 154 8.49 -4.42 -41.19
C SER A 154 9.76 -3.95 -41.90
N LEU A 155 10.92 -3.99 -41.22
CA LEU A 155 12.22 -3.61 -41.79
C LEU A 155 12.81 -4.71 -42.67
N SER A 156 12.46 -5.97 -42.41
CA SER A 156 12.90 -7.14 -43.19
C SER A 156 12.20 -7.27 -44.54
N LEU A 157 11.11 -6.53 -44.79
CA LEU A 157 10.41 -6.53 -46.08
C LEU A 157 11.26 -5.97 -47.24
N PRO A 158 11.02 -6.38 -48.50
CA PRO A 158 11.62 -5.77 -49.68
C PRO A 158 11.30 -4.27 -49.80
N GLU A 159 12.18 -3.47 -50.39
CA GLU A 159 12.06 -2.00 -50.38
C GLU A 159 10.72 -1.46 -50.92
N GLY A 160 10.10 -2.16 -51.89
CA GLY A 160 8.80 -1.78 -52.47
C GLY A 160 7.58 -2.08 -51.59
N GLU A 161 7.73 -2.91 -50.56
CA GLU A 161 6.65 -3.34 -49.66
C GLU A 161 6.80 -2.75 -48.24
N ARG A 162 7.90 -2.04 -47.97
CA ARG A 162 8.18 -1.46 -46.65
C ARG A 162 7.16 -0.36 -46.30
N PRO A 163 6.67 -0.33 -45.05
CA PRO A 163 5.91 0.81 -44.55
C PRO A 163 6.72 2.11 -44.69
N GLY A 164 6.02 3.24 -44.88
CA GLY A 164 6.67 4.54 -44.99
C GLY A 164 7.58 4.85 -43.79
N LYS A 165 8.74 5.48 -44.03
CA LYS A 165 9.74 5.80 -42.99
C LYS A 165 9.14 6.57 -41.80
N LEU A 166 8.17 7.46 -42.06
CA LEU A 166 7.48 8.22 -41.03
C LEU A 166 6.65 7.32 -40.09
N TYR A 167 6.02 6.27 -40.61
CA TYR A 167 5.26 5.31 -39.81
C TYR A 167 6.20 4.51 -38.90
N LEU A 168 7.33 4.01 -39.43
CA LEU A 168 8.32 3.28 -38.64
C LEU A 168 8.93 4.16 -37.54
N LEU A 169 9.25 5.41 -37.86
CA LEU A 169 9.73 6.39 -36.88
C LEU A 169 8.66 6.68 -35.80
N GLY A 170 7.40 6.82 -36.21
CA GLY A 170 6.27 7.01 -35.30
C GLY A 170 6.09 5.85 -34.32
N MET A 171 6.19 4.61 -34.79
CA MET A 171 6.13 3.42 -33.92
C MET A 171 7.32 3.38 -32.94
N ALA A 172 8.53 3.67 -33.42
CA ALA A 172 9.71 3.69 -32.56
C ALA A 172 9.61 4.79 -31.47
N ALA A 173 9.15 6.00 -31.85
CA ALA A 173 8.92 7.08 -30.90
C ALA A 173 7.82 6.73 -29.88
N MET A 174 6.71 6.15 -30.33
CA MET A 174 5.62 5.70 -29.46
C MET A 174 6.13 4.66 -28.45
N LEU A 175 6.93 3.69 -28.90
CA LEU A 175 7.52 2.68 -28.01
C LEU A 175 8.35 3.35 -26.91
N VAL A 176 9.24 4.28 -27.25
CA VAL A 176 10.07 5.00 -26.27
C VAL A 176 9.20 5.77 -25.27
N VAL A 177 8.19 6.50 -25.75
CA VAL A 177 7.28 7.28 -24.89
C VAL A 177 6.50 6.35 -23.95
N CYS A 178 5.95 5.24 -24.45
CA CYS A 178 5.24 4.26 -23.63
C CYS A 178 6.16 3.67 -22.55
N GLN A 179 7.40 3.31 -22.89
CA GLN A 179 8.34 2.77 -21.90
C GLN A 179 8.73 3.81 -20.85
N LEU A 180 8.90 5.08 -21.25
CA LEU A 180 9.18 6.15 -20.30
C LEU A 180 8.03 6.34 -19.31
N VAL A 181 6.78 6.34 -19.78
CA VAL A 181 5.60 6.47 -18.91
C VAL A 181 5.51 5.30 -17.94
N ILE A 182 5.71 4.07 -18.42
CA ILE A 182 5.68 2.87 -17.57
C ILE A 182 6.80 2.93 -16.52
N ALA A 183 8.01 3.31 -16.92
CA ALA A 183 9.14 3.47 -16.01
C ALA A 183 8.83 4.49 -14.90
N ILE A 184 8.21 5.64 -15.23
CA ILE A 184 7.79 6.63 -14.24
C ILE A 184 6.75 6.05 -13.28
N ILE A 185 5.77 5.30 -13.76
CA ILE A 185 4.74 4.70 -12.90
C ILE A 185 5.35 3.69 -11.93
N GLU A 186 6.21 2.79 -12.41
CA GLU A 186 6.83 1.73 -11.59
C GLU A 186 7.87 2.28 -10.60
N THR A 187 8.64 3.31 -10.98
CA THR A 187 9.72 3.86 -10.13
C THR A 187 9.25 4.99 -9.20
N SER A 188 8.25 5.77 -9.60
CA SER A 188 7.80 6.94 -8.85
C SER A 188 6.44 6.73 -8.21
N THR A 189 5.38 6.52 -9.00
CA THR A 189 4.00 6.53 -8.50
C THR A 189 3.73 5.35 -7.56
N LYS A 190 4.08 4.14 -7.99
CA LYS A 190 3.80 2.90 -7.25
C LYS A 190 4.48 2.88 -5.86
N PRO A 191 5.79 3.13 -5.73
CA PRO A 191 6.43 3.12 -4.42
C PRO A 191 5.87 4.17 -3.46
N VAL A 192 5.61 5.39 -3.95
CA VAL A 192 5.05 6.50 -3.15
C VAL A 192 3.67 6.17 -2.62
N MET A 193 2.80 5.57 -3.45
CA MET A 193 1.47 5.13 -3.03
C MET A 193 1.54 4.05 -1.96
N MET A 194 2.33 3.00 -2.21
CA MET A 194 2.40 1.82 -1.36
C MET A 194 3.07 2.12 -0.01
N ILE A 195 4.12 2.97 0.02
CA ILE A 195 4.76 3.38 1.27
C ILE A 195 3.82 4.25 2.12
N ARG A 196 3.04 5.13 1.50
CA ARG A 196 2.07 5.97 2.20
C ARG A 196 0.97 5.14 2.85
N GLU A 197 0.48 4.10 2.16
CA GLU A 197 -0.45 3.14 2.77
C GLU A 197 0.19 2.34 3.90
N GLY A 198 1.45 1.91 3.75
CA GLY A 198 2.20 1.26 4.83
C GLY A 198 2.35 2.14 6.07
N CYS A 199 2.65 3.42 5.90
CA CYS A 199 2.71 4.40 6.99
C CYS A 199 1.36 4.53 7.72
N ARG A 200 0.24 4.58 6.98
CA ARG A 200 -1.11 4.65 7.56
C ARG A 200 -1.43 3.44 8.42
N VAL A 201 -1.10 2.24 7.93
CA VAL A 201 -1.32 0.98 8.64
C VAL A 201 -0.44 0.91 9.90
N ARG A 202 0.85 1.23 9.76
CA ARG A 202 1.79 1.30 10.89
C ARG A 202 1.29 2.26 11.97
N ALA A 203 0.92 3.48 11.58
CA ALA A 203 0.42 4.50 12.50
C ALA A 203 -0.85 4.03 13.22
N GLY A 204 -1.81 3.44 12.50
CA GLY A 204 -3.06 2.95 13.08
C GLY A 204 -2.85 1.81 14.08
N VAL A 205 -2.07 0.80 13.71
CA VAL A 205 -1.82 -0.37 14.57
C VAL A 205 -1.00 0.02 15.81
N LEU A 206 0.06 0.80 15.64
CA LEU A 206 0.93 1.18 16.74
C LEU A 206 0.16 2.06 17.75
N SER A 207 -0.58 3.07 17.27
CA SER A 207 -1.41 3.91 18.14
C SER A 207 -2.52 3.14 18.83
N PHE A 208 -3.11 2.14 18.17
CA PHE A 208 -4.07 1.25 18.80
C PHE A 208 -3.44 0.46 19.95
N VAL A 209 -2.27 -0.15 19.73
CA VAL A 209 -1.57 -0.91 20.78
C VAL A 209 -1.23 -0.01 21.96
N PHE A 210 -0.68 1.19 21.72
CA PHE A 210 -0.43 2.18 22.77
C PHE A 210 -1.69 2.51 23.57
N LYS A 211 -2.81 2.76 22.87
CA LYS A 211 -4.10 3.03 23.53
C LYS A 211 -4.56 1.84 24.38
N GLN A 212 -4.36 0.60 23.94
CA GLN A 212 -4.72 -0.57 24.75
C GLN A 212 -3.83 -0.71 25.99
N ILE A 213 -2.52 -0.47 25.86
CA ILE A 213 -1.56 -0.55 26.96
C ILE A 213 -1.87 0.48 28.06
N ILE A 214 -2.24 1.71 27.68
CA ILE A 214 -2.55 2.77 28.64
C ILE A 214 -3.86 2.47 29.38
N ASN A 215 -4.84 1.89 28.69
CA ASN A 215 -6.18 1.68 29.24
C ASN A 215 -6.39 0.32 29.92
N LYS A 216 -5.47 -0.64 29.74
CA LYS A 216 -5.61 -2.00 30.28
C LYS A 216 -4.31 -2.46 30.94
N PRO A 217 -4.39 -3.11 32.12
CA PRO A 217 -3.21 -3.72 32.71
C PRO A 217 -2.68 -4.81 31.78
N ILE A 218 -1.37 -4.77 31.52
CA ILE A 218 -0.70 -5.81 30.73
C ILE A 218 -0.71 -7.10 31.54
N ALA A 219 -1.40 -8.12 31.02
CA ALA A 219 -1.38 -9.45 31.59
C ALA A 219 -0.13 -10.20 31.10
N GLY A 220 0.82 -10.51 32.00
CA GLY A 220 2.00 -11.33 31.69
C GLY A 220 3.28 -10.86 32.37
N SER A 221 4.39 -11.53 32.06
CA SER A 221 5.73 -11.24 32.58
C SER A 221 6.49 -10.14 31.81
N ARG A 222 5.94 -9.66 30.68
CA ARG A 222 6.59 -8.64 29.86
C ARG A 222 6.30 -7.24 30.38
N SER A 223 7.32 -6.40 30.42
CA SER A 223 7.16 -5.00 30.84
C SER A 223 6.40 -4.19 29.78
N VAL A 224 5.76 -3.11 30.21
CA VAL A 224 5.15 -2.12 29.30
C VAL A 224 6.15 -1.61 28.26
N GLY A 225 7.38 -1.34 28.69
CA GLY A 225 8.47 -0.89 27.81
C GLY A 225 8.87 -1.95 26.77
N GLU A 226 8.92 -3.22 27.14
CA GLU A 226 9.22 -4.32 26.22
C GLU A 226 8.15 -4.48 25.14
N VAL A 227 6.87 -4.38 25.49
CA VAL A 227 5.76 -4.48 24.52
C VAL A 227 5.78 -3.29 23.56
N ILE A 228 6.03 -2.09 24.07
CA ILE A 228 6.17 -0.88 23.25
C ILE A 228 7.36 -1.01 22.30
N ASN A 229 8.52 -1.42 22.79
CA ASN A 229 9.72 -1.55 21.99
C ASN A 229 9.54 -2.62 20.90
N LEU A 230 8.95 -3.76 21.25
CA LEU A 230 8.63 -4.82 20.29
C LEU A 230 7.70 -4.30 19.18
N CYS A 231 6.62 -3.61 19.53
CA CYS A 231 5.67 -3.10 18.54
C CYS A 231 6.24 -1.96 17.69
N ALA A 232 7.08 -1.10 18.28
CA ALA A 232 7.76 -0.04 17.54
C ALA A 232 8.74 -0.62 16.51
N ASN A 233 9.51 -1.64 16.90
CA ASN A 233 10.46 -2.34 16.05
C ASN A 233 9.76 -3.17 14.95
N ASP A 234 8.70 -3.91 15.30
CA ASP A 234 7.90 -4.67 14.32
C ASP A 234 7.02 -3.76 13.43
N GLY A 235 6.85 -2.49 13.80
CA GLY A 235 6.10 -1.51 13.02
C GLY A 235 6.70 -1.26 11.63
N ASP A 236 8.03 -1.34 11.49
CA ASP A 236 8.69 -1.19 10.19
C ASP A 236 8.43 -2.41 9.30
N ARG A 237 8.40 -3.62 9.87
CA ARG A 237 8.02 -4.83 9.12
C ARG A 237 6.60 -4.72 8.56
N LEU A 238 5.69 -4.13 9.32
CA LEU A 238 4.31 -3.91 8.87
C LEU A 238 4.24 -2.92 7.71
N LEU A 239 5.04 -1.86 7.75
CA LEU A 239 5.17 -0.90 6.65
C LEU A 239 5.70 -1.59 5.39
N TYR A 240 6.79 -2.36 5.50
CA TYR A 240 7.39 -3.06 4.37
C TYR A 240 6.45 -4.14 3.80
N LEU A 241 5.73 -4.88 4.65
CA LEU A 241 4.73 -5.84 4.20
C LEU A 241 3.64 -5.17 3.36
N CYS A 242 3.19 -3.99 3.77
CA CYS A 242 2.21 -3.23 2.99
C CYS A 242 2.81 -2.75 1.66
N ARG A 243 4.04 -2.23 1.69
CA ARG A 243 4.78 -1.80 0.49
C ARG A 243 4.89 -2.93 -0.53
N ASP A 244 5.28 -4.10 -0.06
CA ASP A 244 5.63 -5.26 -0.88
C ASP A 244 4.41 -6.14 -1.21
N SER A 245 3.22 -5.78 -0.72
CA SER A 245 1.97 -6.51 -1.04
C SER A 245 1.64 -6.57 -2.54
N VAL A 246 2.20 -5.66 -3.33
CA VAL A 246 2.09 -5.64 -4.81
C VAL A 246 3.25 -6.37 -5.51
N ALA A 247 4.15 -7.05 -4.79
CA ALA A 247 5.24 -7.82 -5.39
C ALA A 247 4.74 -8.94 -6.33
N VAL A 248 3.50 -9.42 -6.12
CA VAL A 248 2.81 -10.38 -7.00
C VAL A 248 2.75 -9.88 -8.45
N THR A 249 2.76 -8.56 -8.71
CA THR A 249 2.76 -8.04 -10.08
C THR A 249 4.03 -8.44 -10.83
N GLY A 250 5.17 -8.54 -10.15
CA GLY A 250 6.43 -9.02 -10.73
C GLY A 250 6.36 -10.47 -11.17
N MET A 251 5.68 -11.33 -10.40
CA MET A 251 5.46 -12.74 -10.77
C MET A 251 4.65 -12.86 -12.06
N VAL A 252 3.62 -12.02 -12.23
CA VAL A 252 2.83 -11.97 -13.47
C VAL A 252 3.72 -11.61 -14.65
N GLY A 253 4.59 -10.60 -14.49
CA GLY A 253 5.56 -10.21 -15.52
C GLY A 253 6.52 -11.35 -15.90
N CYS A 254 7.09 -12.04 -14.90
CA CYS A 254 7.97 -13.19 -15.11
C CYS A 254 7.27 -14.30 -15.88
N ILE A 255 6.06 -14.70 -15.46
CA ILE A 255 5.29 -15.76 -16.14
C ILE A 255 5.02 -15.36 -17.59
N CYS A 256 4.57 -14.14 -17.84
CA CYS A 256 4.32 -13.66 -19.20
C CYS A 256 5.58 -13.65 -20.06
N GLY A 257 6.71 -13.21 -19.50
CA GLY A 257 8.00 -13.20 -20.20
C GLY A 257 8.49 -14.61 -20.56
N VAL A 258 8.31 -15.58 -19.67
CA VAL A 258 8.64 -16.99 -19.93
C VAL A 258 7.75 -17.57 -21.01
N VAL A 259 6.43 -17.40 -20.89
CA VAL A 259 5.47 -17.87 -21.89
C VAL A 259 5.79 -17.27 -23.26
N TYR A 260 6.03 -15.96 -23.34
CA TYR A 260 6.41 -15.30 -24.59
C TYR A 260 7.74 -15.82 -25.17
N SER A 261 8.74 -16.05 -24.32
CA SER A 261 10.04 -16.60 -24.74
C SER A 261 9.90 -18.02 -25.27
N MET A 262 9.05 -18.85 -24.66
CA MET A 262 8.74 -20.20 -25.15
C MET A 262 8.00 -20.16 -26.49
N PHE A 263 7.11 -19.17 -26.71
CA PHE A 263 6.46 -19.00 -28.02
C PHE A 263 7.45 -18.64 -29.13
N LEU A 264 8.49 -17.84 -28.83
CA LEU A 264 9.47 -17.43 -29.83
C LEU A 264 10.58 -18.45 -30.08
N LEU A 265 11.11 -19.08 -29.03
CA LEU A 265 12.32 -19.91 -29.09
C LEU A 265 12.03 -21.41 -28.87
N GLY A 266 10.77 -21.77 -28.59
CA GLY A 266 10.42 -23.12 -28.17
C GLY A 266 10.98 -23.46 -26.78
N PRO A 267 11.20 -24.75 -26.47
CA PRO A 267 11.69 -25.21 -25.17
C PRO A 267 13.04 -24.61 -24.75
N TRP A 268 13.85 -24.15 -25.72
CA TRP A 268 15.14 -23.49 -25.48
C TRP A 268 15.01 -22.20 -24.67
N GLY A 269 13.85 -21.54 -24.71
CA GLY A 269 13.56 -20.37 -23.86
C GLY A 269 13.64 -20.65 -22.36
N LEU A 270 13.53 -21.92 -21.93
CA LEU A 270 13.65 -22.31 -20.52
C LEU A 270 15.10 -22.32 -20.01
N LEU A 271 16.10 -22.42 -20.90
CA LEU A 271 17.51 -22.40 -20.48
C LEU A 271 17.88 -21.11 -19.76
N GLY A 272 17.33 -19.96 -20.19
CA GLY A 272 17.54 -18.68 -19.50
C GLY A 272 17.03 -18.70 -18.06
N LEU A 273 15.91 -19.39 -17.79
CA LEU A 273 15.38 -19.54 -16.44
C LEU A 273 16.31 -20.37 -15.56
N CYS A 274 16.87 -21.46 -16.11
CA CYS A 274 17.83 -22.31 -15.40
C CYS A 274 19.10 -21.56 -15.00
N CYS A 275 19.51 -20.53 -15.74
CA CYS A 275 20.65 -19.67 -15.39
C CYS A 275 20.29 -18.58 -14.36
N ILE A 276 19.08 -18.03 -14.40
CA ILE A 276 18.65 -16.94 -13.51
C ILE A 276 18.33 -17.44 -12.09
N LEU A 277 17.72 -18.62 -11.94
CA LEU A 277 17.31 -19.15 -10.64
C LEU A 277 18.46 -19.37 -9.63
N PRO A 278 19.65 -19.87 -10.03
CA PRO A 278 20.81 -19.95 -9.14
C PRO A 278 21.33 -18.58 -8.69
N ILE A 279 21.30 -17.57 -9.57
CA ILE A 279 21.74 -16.20 -9.26
C ILE A 279 20.81 -15.58 -8.21
N LEU A 280 19.50 -15.74 -8.38
CA LEU A 280 18.51 -15.27 -7.40
C LEU A 280 18.68 -15.96 -6.04
N SER A 281 18.92 -17.28 -6.05
CA SER A 281 19.21 -18.06 -4.84
C SER A 281 20.49 -17.61 -4.13
N TYR A 282 21.52 -17.23 -4.89
CA TYR A 282 22.77 -16.71 -4.35
C TYR A 282 22.57 -15.34 -3.69
N THR A 283 21.83 -14.43 -4.33
CA THR A 283 21.53 -13.11 -3.75
C THR A 283 20.68 -13.15 -2.48
N ASP A 284 19.81 -14.16 -2.31
CA ASP A 284 19.06 -14.36 -1.05
C ASP A 284 19.94 -14.91 0.08
N SER A 285 21.06 -15.56 -0.28
CA SER A 285 21.99 -16.14 0.70
C SER A 285 22.87 -15.06 1.35
N ASP A 286 23.33 -14.06 0.57
CA ASP A 286 24.11 -12.93 1.09
C ASP A 286 23.25 -11.93 1.89
N GLY A 287 21.93 -11.87 1.63
CA GLY A 287 20.99 -11.07 2.42
C GLY A 287 20.76 -11.57 3.86
N LYS A 288 21.21 -12.78 4.19
CA LYS A 288 21.08 -13.40 5.52
C LYS A 288 22.33 -13.30 6.38
N THR A 289 23.45 -12.80 5.86
CA THR A 289 24.75 -12.86 6.57
C THR A 289 25.18 -11.60 7.34
N ASP A 290 24.44 -10.49 7.34
CA ASP A 290 24.88 -9.27 8.05
C ASP A 290 23.75 -8.52 8.77
N ILE A 291 23.17 -9.13 9.81
CA ILE A 291 22.52 -8.36 10.88
C ILE A 291 23.29 -8.67 12.18
N PRO A 292 24.27 -7.85 12.58
CA PRO A 292 24.83 -7.96 13.92
C PRO A 292 23.70 -7.72 14.92
N SER A 293 23.50 -8.68 15.81
CA SER A 293 22.63 -8.54 16.99
C SER A 293 23.02 -7.28 17.75
N PRO A 294 22.07 -6.38 18.09
CA PRO A 294 22.38 -5.29 19.00
C PRO A 294 22.71 -5.91 20.37
N MET A 295 23.97 -5.73 20.80
CA MET A 295 24.34 -5.85 22.23
C MET A 295 23.67 -4.74 23.02
#